data_AF-A0A2D7JCV6-F1
#
_entry.id   AF-A0A2D7JCV6-F1
#
_cell.length_a   1.000
_cell.length_b   1.000
_cell.length_c   1.000
_cell.angle_alpha   90.00
_cell.angle_beta   90.00
_cell.angle_gamma   90.00
#
_symmetry.space_group_name_H-M   'P 1'
#
loop_
_entity.id
_entity.type
_entity.pdbx_description
1 polymer ?
#
loop_
_entity_poly.entity_id
_entity_poly.type
_entity_poly.pdbx_seq_one_letter_code
_entity_poly.pdbx_strand_id
1 'polypeptide(L)' 'MDEDPCQWMLTTPAWNAVLSLEREDLKVVWHPGSTADMVQCSLPYGLPRADVEAAIQAGP' A
#
# COMPACT_ATOMS: atom_id res chain seq x y z
N MET A 1 -20.79 -1.27 -10.06
CA MET A 1 -19.89 -0.51 -9.17
C MET A 1 -18.52 -0.95 -9.59
N ASP A 2 -17.87 -0.12 -10.38
CA ASP A 2 -16.54 -0.34 -10.95
C ASP A 2 -15.53 -0.14 -9.82
N GLU A 3 -15.21 -1.22 -9.12
CA GLU A 3 -14.01 -1.24 -8.28
C GLU A 3 -12.82 -1.22 -9.23
N ASP A 4 -12.01 -0.16 -9.18
CA ASP A 4 -10.78 -0.09 -9.97
C ASP A 4 -9.97 -1.37 -9.74
N PRO A 5 -9.77 -2.22 -10.76
CA PRO A 5 -9.14 -3.54 -10.59
C PRO A 5 -7.67 -3.42 -10.20
N CYS A 6 -7.12 -2.21 -10.31
CA CYS A 6 -5.76 -1.86 -9.93
C CYS A 6 -5.67 -1.27 -8.52
N GLN A 7 -6.77 -1.10 -7.79
CA GLN A 7 -6.74 -0.49 -6.46
C GLN A 7 -7.33 -1.43 -5.41
N TRP A 8 -6.60 -1.60 -4.32
CA TRP A 8 -7.03 -2.39 -3.18
C TRP A 8 -6.86 -1.60 -1.90
N MET A 9 -7.73 -1.86 -0.92
CA MET A 9 -7.60 -1.30 0.41
C MET A 9 -7.31 -2.42 1.40
N LEU A 10 -6.22 -2.25 2.15
CA LEU A 10 -5.81 -3.12 3.23
C LEU A 10 -6.17 -2.46 4.57
N THR A 11 -7.22 -2.96 5.20
CA THR A 11 -7.68 -2.55 6.53
C THR A 11 -7.01 -3.40 7.59
N THR A 12 -6.24 -2.78 8.49
CA THR A 12 -5.69 -3.42 9.69
C THR A 12 -6.26 -2.75 10.94
N PRO A 13 -6.24 -3.41 12.11
CA PRO A 13 -6.75 -2.80 13.33
C PRO A 13 -6.00 -1.54 13.78
N ALA A 14 -4.76 -1.33 13.32
CA ALA A 14 -3.92 -0.20 13.71
C ALA A 14 -3.84 0.90 12.63
N TRP A 15 -3.93 0.52 11.36
CA TRP A 15 -3.77 1.42 10.21
C TRP A 15 -4.52 0.89 8.99
N ASN A 16 -4.75 1.76 8.01
CA ASN A 16 -5.30 1.35 6.72
C ASN A 16 -4.26 1.65 5.64
N ALA A 17 -4.17 0.83 4.60
CA ALA A 17 -3.33 1.14 3.45
C ALA A 17 -4.14 1.04 2.17
N VAL A 18 -3.82 1.90 1.20
CA VAL A 18 -4.35 1.82 -0.15
C VAL A 18 -3.20 1.40 -1.06
N LEU A 19 -3.40 0.29 -1.77
CA LEU A 19 -2.46 -0.23 -2.75
C LEU A 19 -3.01 0.10 -4.13
N SER A 20 -2.21 0.77 -4.95
CA SER A 20 -2.56 1.16 -6.31
C SER A 20 -1.50 0.61 -7.27
N LEU A 21 -1.92 -0.27 -8.17
CA LEU A 21 -1.12 -0.86 -9.22
C LEU A 21 -0.98 0.14 -10.36
N GLU A 22 0.15 0.86 -10.39
CA GLU A 22 0.46 1.79 -11.48
C GLU A 22 1.22 1.08 -12.61
N ARG A 23 1.54 1.78 -13.70
CA ARG A 23 2.21 1.14 -14.85
C ARG A 23 3.65 0.75 -14.56
N GLU A 24 4.32 1.47 -13.67
CA GLU A 24 5.77 1.35 -13.42
C GLU A 24 6.08 0.78 -12.02
N ASP A 25 5.21 1.02 -11.05
CA ASP A 25 5.37 0.59 -9.67
C ASP A 25 4.02 0.34 -8.96
N LEU A 26 4.08 -0.43 -7.88
CA LEU A 26 2.99 -0.59 -6.94
C LEU A 26 3.09 0.50 -5.88
N LYS A 27 2.15 1.42 -5.88
CA LYS A 27 2.06 2.47 -4.88
C LYS A 27 1.32 1.97 -3.65
N VAL A 28 1.85 2.23 -2.47
CA VAL A 28 1.22 1.90 -1.19
C VAL A 28 1.13 3.16 -0.35
N VAL A 29 -0.06 3.49 0.13
CA VAL A 29 -0.33 4.67 0.95
C VAL A 29 -0.91 4.22 2.27
N TRP A 30 -0.17 4.36 3.36
CA TRP A 30 -0.63 4.09 4.71
C TRP A 30 -1.27 5.33 5.34
N HIS A 31 -2.44 5.07 5.92
CA HIS A 31 -3.25 5.97 6.71
C HIS A 31 -3.18 5.49 8.16
N PRO A 32 -2.23 6.00 8.96
CA PRO A 32 -2.28 5.81 10.40
C PRO A 32 -3.58 6.44 10.91
N GLY A 33 -4.38 5.70 11.69
CA GLY A 33 -5.68 6.19 12.17
C GLY A 33 -5.61 7.36 13.17
N SER A 34 -4.41 7.87 13.44
CA SER A 34 -4.13 9.02 14.29
C SER A 34 -3.53 10.15 13.44
N THR A 35 -3.43 11.37 13.98
CA THR A 35 -2.89 12.59 13.33
C THR A 35 -1.39 12.51 12.96
N ALA A 36 -0.89 11.31 12.65
CA ALA A 36 0.42 11.07 12.07
C ALA A 36 0.38 11.30 10.55
N ASP A 37 1.52 11.68 9.99
CA ASP A 37 1.69 11.95 8.57
C ASP A 37 1.36 10.70 7.75
N MET A 38 0.67 10.88 6.62
CA MET A 38 0.40 9.77 5.70
C MET A 38 1.71 9.30 5.10
N VAL A 39 2.05 8.04 5.32
CA VAL A 39 3.25 7.43 4.74
C VAL A 39 2.88 6.86 3.39
N GLN A 40 3.68 7.12 2.35
CA GLN A 40 3.51 6.48 1.05
C GLN A 40 4.84 5.93 0.56
N CYS A 41 4.79 4.78 -0.11
CA CYS A 41 5.95 4.22 -0.81
C CYS A 41 5.55 3.74 -2.21
N SER A 42 6.56 3.70 -3.08
CA SER A 42 6.46 3.10 -4.41
C SER A 42 7.36 1.87 -4.44
N LEU A 43 6.77 0.72 -4.70
CA LEU A 43 7.44 -0.57 -4.78
C LEU A 43 7.61 -0.95 -6.26
N PRO A 44 8.83 -0.93 -6.80
CA PRO A 44 9.04 -1.29 -8.20
C PRO A 44 8.72 -2.76 -8.44
N TYR A 45 8.18 -3.10 -9.61
CA TYR A 45 7.86 -4.50 -9.96
C TYR A 45 9.06 -5.43 -10.06
N GLY A 46 10.28 -4.88 -10.09
CA GLY A 46 11.51 -5.67 -10.00
C GLY A 46 11.82 -6.20 -8.59
N LEU A 47 11.06 -5.76 -7.57
CA LEU A 47 11.25 -6.18 -6.19
C LEU A 47 10.61 -7.56 -5.95
N PRO A 48 11.24 -8.45 -5.16
CA PRO A 48 10.67 -9.76 -4.88
C PRO A 48 9.33 -9.61 -4.18
N ARG A 49 8.37 -10.47 -4.52
CA ARG A 49 7.04 -10.46 -3.90
C ARG A 49 7.11 -10.52 -2.36
N ALA A 50 8.02 -11.31 -1.81
CA ALA A 50 8.20 -11.42 -0.36
C ALA A 50 8.61 -10.09 0.29
N ASP A 51 9.51 -9.35 -0.35
CA ASP A 51 9.94 -8.03 0.12
C ASP A 51 8.82 -6.99 -0.05
N VAL A 52 8.04 -7.07 -1.13
CA VAL A 52 6.83 -6.23 -1.34
C VAL A 52 5.81 -6.48 -0.22
N GLU A 53 5.49 -7.74 0.04
CA GLU A 53 4.56 -8.14 1.10
C GLU A 53 5.08 -7.71 2.47
N ALA A 54 6.38 -7.90 2.74
CA ALA A 54 7.00 -7.48 3.99
C ALA A 54 6.97 -5.95 4.17
N ALA A 55 7.23 -5.18 3.11
CA ALA A 55 7.15 -3.72 3.15
C ALA A 55 5.72 -3.26 3.44
N ILE A 56 4.72 -3.83 2.76
CA ILE A 56 3.29 -3.53 3.00
C ILE A 56 2.90 -3.84 4.45
N GLN A 57 3.33 -5.00 4.97
CA GLN A 57 3.00 -5.47 6.32
C GLN A 57 3.77 -4.74 7.42
N ALA A 58 4.95 -4.19 7.12
CA ALA A 58 5.74 -3.41 8.09
C ALA A 58 4.95 -2.19 8.59
N GLY A 59 4.10 -1.61 7.75
CA GLY A 59 3.27 -0.46 8.10
C GLY A 59 3.98 0.89 7.93
N PRO A 60 3.33 1.99 8.35
CA PRO A 60 3.90 3.34 8.37
C PRO A 60 5.06 3.50 9.37
#